data_AF-A0A8W7PRV1-F1
#
_entry.id   AF-A0A8W7PRV1-F1
#
_cell.length_a   1.000
_cell.length_b   1.000
_cell.length_c   1.000
_cell.angle_alpha   90.00
_cell.angle_beta   90.00
_cell.angle_gamma   90.00
#
_symmetry.space_group_name_H-M   'P 1'
#
loop_
_entity.id
_entity.type
_entity.pdbx_description
1 polymer ?
#
loop_
_entity_poly.entity_id
_entity_poly.type
_entity_poly.pdbx_seq_one_letter_code
_entity_poly.pdbx_strand_id
1 'polypeptide(L)'
;MSTRAVRKRCAQYAVDHDIGLLNALYLLKKLNKISFLHIPLLDYIAAHAGKLSIVPTSGIITIVAGFSNANYRPPGWETIKEEIARNSTITTGSIPWIRYNLELLSLDIFNPQLLAHWLNPQALEANMARNVLVDYLQLTELGQTLRLLYGGQYQGAYPAKHYVEKSVMLMLQNNDHPLLKPLEFAFGGEEYVSTQVVTEQGHVLDHVIAFDADGNPVKQCVPSVEGAGIRLEDVRQQANKL
;
A
#
# COMPACT_ATOMS: atom_id res chain seq x y z
N MET A 1 0.76 34.46 6.28
CA MET A 1 1.17 33.62 5.12
C MET A 1 1.04 32.16 5.53
N SER A 2 0.27 31.33 4.82
CA SER A 2 0.01 29.95 5.28
C SER A 2 1.25 29.06 5.13
N THR A 3 1.43 28.08 6.04
CA THR A 3 2.53 27.09 6.00
C THR A 3 2.59 26.35 4.66
N ARG A 4 1.46 26.18 3.98
CA ARG A 4 1.40 25.61 2.62
C ARG A 4 2.03 26.54 1.57
N ALA A 5 1.78 27.84 1.65
CA ALA A 5 2.34 28.82 0.73
C ALA A 5 3.86 28.96 0.87
N VAL A 6 4.40 28.89 2.09
CA VAL A 6 5.85 28.90 2.33
C VAL A 6 6.51 27.70 1.65
N ARG A 7 5.97 26.49 1.89
CA ARG A 7 6.49 25.24 1.30
C ARG A 7 6.51 25.27 -0.23
N LYS A 8 5.43 25.77 -0.85
CA LYS A 8 5.36 25.94 -2.31
C LYS A 8 6.46 26.87 -2.82
N ARG A 9 6.69 28.02 -2.16
CA ARG A 9 7.74 28.96 -2.58
C ARG A 9 9.14 28.39 -2.43
N CYS A 10 9.43 27.67 -1.33
CA CYS A 10 10.72 27.00 -1.15
C CYS A 10 10.99 25.97 -2.24
N ALA A 11 9.98 25.15 -2.57
CA ALA A 11 10.10 24.15 -3.62
C ALA A 11 10.21 24.77 -5.01
N GLN A 12 9.50 25.86 -5.27
CA GLN A 12 9.60 26.60 -6.53
C GLN A 12 10.97 27.27 -6.67
N TYR A 13 11.50 27.89 -5.61
CA TYR A 13 12.83 28.50 -5.60
C TYR A 13 13.92 27.50 -6.01
N ALA A 14 13.83 26.26 -5.51
CA ALA A 14 14.75 25.18 -5.86
C ALA A 14 14.79 24.87 -7.37
N VAL A 15 13.62 24.92 -8.01
CA VAL A 15 13.47 24.71 -9.46
C VAL A 15 13.99 25.92 -10.23
N ASP A 16 13.56 27.12 -9.83
CA ASP A 16 13.89 28.37 -10.51
C ASP A 16 15.39 28.70 -10.50
N HIS A 17 16.13 28.25 -9.49
CA HIS A 17 17.55 28.56 -9.30
C HIS A 17 18.49 27.37 -9.58
N ASP A 18 17.98 26.27 -10.15
CA ASP A 18 18.77 25.07 -10.48
C ASP A 18 19.73 24.64 -9.35
N ILE A 19 19.17 24.25 -8.20
CA ILE A 19 19.99 23.92 -7.01
C ILE A 19 20.80 22.62 -7.14
N GLY A 20 20.69 21.92 -8.27
CA GLY A 20 21.31 20.63 -8.55
C GLY A 20 20.52 19.44 -8.00
N LEU A 21 20.70 18.28 -8.64
CA LEU A 21 19.97 17.04 -8.35
C LEU A 21 20.07 16.62 -6.87
N LEU A 22 21.25 16.59 -6.26
CA LEU A 22 21.42 16.11 -4.89
C LEU A 22 20.68 16.99 -3.86
N ASN A 23 20.69 18.32 -4.06
CA ASN A 23 19.96 19.23 -3.19
C ASN A 23 18.45 19.15 -3.42
N ALA A 24 18.01 18.97 -4.67
CA ALA A 24 16.61 18.70 -4.99
C ALA A 24 16.11 17.40 -4.36
N LEU A 25 16.92 16.34 -4.35
CA LEU A 25 16.60 15.09 -3.65
C LEU A 25 16.54 15.27 -2.13
N TYR A 26 17.44 16.06 -1.55
CA TYR A 26 17.37 16.40 -0.13
C TYR A 26 16.06 17.12 0.20
N LEU A 27 15.66 18.09 -0.63
CA LEU A 27 14.40 18.81 -0.47
C LEU A 27 13.19 17.88 -0.62
N LEU A 28 13.16 17.07 -1.68
CA LEU A 28 12.10 16.08 -1.91
C LEU A 28 11.94 15.14 -0.72
N LYS A 29 13.05 14.66 -0.13
CA LYS A 29 13.03 13.84 1.08
C LYS A 29 12.30 14.52 2.25
N LYS A 30 12.46 15.84 2.41
CA LYS A 30 11.74 16.61 3.44
C LYS A 30 10.26 16.77 3.11
N LEU A 31 9.93 16.99 1.85
CA LEU A 31 8.54 17.13 1.38
C LEU A 31 7.76 15.81 1.51
N ASN A 32 8.38 14.67 1.17
CA ASN A 32 7.80 13.34 1.34
C ASN A 32 7.44 13.04 2.80
N LYS A 33 8.31 13.43 3.76
CA LYS A 33 8.06 13.23 5.20
C LYS A 33 6.80 13.93 5.72
N ILE A 34 6.35 14.97 5.04
CA ILE A 34 5.17 15.76 5.41
C ILE A 34 4.04 15.63 4.37
N SER A 35 4.15 14.64 3.48
CA SER A 35 3.21 14.37 2.38
C SER A 35 2.87 15.61 1.55
N PHE A 36 3.85 16.50 1.33
CA PHE A 36 3.67 17.69 0.51
C PHE A 36 4.10 17.41 -0.93
N LEU A 37 3.16 17.51 -1.86
CA LEU A 37 3.40 17.25 -3.28
C LEU A 37 3.82 18.53 -4.01
N HIS A 38 4.83 18.42 -4.87
CA HIS A 38 5.28 19.52 -5.72
C HIS A 38 5.71 19.02 -7.09
N ILE A 39 4.77 18.96 -8.03
CA ILE A 39 4.98 18.44 -9.39
C ILE A 39 6.17 19.10 -10.11
N PRO A 40 6.37 20.44 -10.08
CA PRO A 40 7.52 21.05 -10.77
C PRO A 40 8.89 20.58 -10.23
N LEU A 41 8.96 20.20 -8.94
CA LEU A 41 10.20 19.65 -8.37
C LEU A 41 10.44 18.22 -8.87
N LEU A 42 9.36 17.44 -9.04
CA LEU A 42 9.44 16.10 -9.62
C LEU A 42 9.84 16.17 -11.10
N ASP A 43 9.31 17.12 -11.86
CA ASP A 43 9.73 17.38 -13.25
C ASP A 43 11.20 17.79 -13.34
N TYR A 44 11.65 18.65 -12.43
CA TYR A 44 13.06 19.04 -12.34
C TYR A 44 13.97 17.83 -12.06
N ILE A 45 13.57 16.92 -11.18
CA ILE A 45 14.32 15.67 -10.91
C ILE A 45 14.26 14.72 -12.12
N ALA A 46 13.10 14.62 -12.78
CA ALA A 46 12.89 13.80 -13.97
C ALA A 46 13.78 14.25 -15.14
N ALA A 47 13.95 15.57 -15.33
CA ALA A 47 14.87 16.12 -16.33
C ALA A 47 16.34 15.69 -16.11
N HIS A 48 16.68 15.22 -14.91
CA HIS A 48 17.98 14.70 -14.55
C HIS A 48 18.06 13.15 -14.58
N ALA A 49 17.10 12.46 -15.19
CA ALA A 49 16.99 11.00 -15.22
C ALA A 49 18.30 10.29 -15.65
N GLY A 50 19.01 10.82 -16.65
CA GLY A 50 20.28 10.26 -17.13
C GLY A 50 21.43 10.30 -16.11
N LYS A 51 21.25 10.97 -14.96
CA LYS A 51 22.20 11.03 -13.84
C LYS A 51 21.73 10.22 -12.63
N LEU A 52 20.69 9.40 -12.75
CA LEU A 52 20.20 8.60 -11.61
C LEU A 52 21.18 7.48 -11.22
N SER A 53 22.03 7.03 -12.14
CA SER A 53 23.08 6.03 -11.86
C SER A 53 24.12 6.47 -10.82
N ILE A 54 24.32 7.78 -10.63
CA ILE A 54 25.24 8.33 -9.61
C ILE A 54 24.52 8.68 -8.29
N VAL A 55 23.20 8.51 -8.23
CA VAL A 55 22.40 8.81 -7.04
C VAL A 55 22.57 7.67 -6.04
N PRO A 56 22.86 7.96 -4.76
CA PRO A 56 22.94 6.91 -3.74
C PRO A 56 21.58 6.22 -3.57
N THR A 57 21.57 4.98 -3.10
CA THR A 57 20.34 4.19 -2.86
C THR A 57 19.27 4.97 -2.07
N SER A 58 19.67 5.75 -1.07
CA SER A 58 18.74 6.59 -0.31
C SER A 58 18.05 7.70 -1.13
N GLY A 59 18.69 8.17 -2.19
CA GLY A 59 18.12 9.08 -3.17
C GLY A 59 17.12 8.36 -4.08
N ILE A 60 17.42 7.13 -4.52
CA ILE A 60 16.48 6.32 -5.30
C ILE A 60 15.20 6.04 -4.51
N ILE A 61 15.31 5.65 -3.24
CA ILE A 61 14.15 5.49 -2.34
C ILE A 61 13.35 6.80 -2.24
N THR A 62 14.03 7.94 -2.18
CA THR A 62 13.37 9.26 -2.11
C THR A 62 12.61 9.57 -3.41
N ILE A 63 13.17 9.21 -4.56
CA ILE A 63 12.55 9.39 -5.87
C ILE A 63 11.29 8.52 -5.98
N VAL A 64 11.40 7.24 -5.66
CA VAL A 64 10.29 6.27 -5.66
C VAL A 64 9.15 6.75 -4.77
N ALA A 65 9.46 7.13 -3.53
CA ALA A 65 8.46 7.70 -2.62
C ALA A 65 7.83 8.99 -3.17
N GLY A 66 8.63 9.87 -3.81
CA GLY A 66 8.14 11.12 -4.38
C GLY A 66 7.13 10.92 -5.50
N PHE A 67 7.46 10.06 -6.47
CA PHE A 67 6.56 9.74 -7.59
C PHE A 67 5.34 8.93 -7.13
N SER A 68 5.52 7.95 -6.25
CA SER A 68 4.42 7.15 -5.70
C SER A 68 3.44 8.02 -4.91
N ASN A 69 3.91 8.90 -4.04
CA ASN A 69 3.03 9.78 -3.25
C ASN A 69 2.25 10.77 -4.13
N ALA A 70 2.83 11.19 -5.26
CA ALA A 70 2.19 12.09 -6.20
C ALA A 70 1.29 11.38 -7.22
N ASN A 71 1.34 10.04 -7.29
CA ASN A 71 0.78 9.24 -8.39
C ASN A 71 1.08 9.87 -9.76
N TYR A 72 2.36 10.25 -9.96
CA TYR A 72 2.77 11.09 -11.09
C TYR A 72 3.82 10.40 -11.96
N ARG A 73 3.62 10.48 -13.28
CA ARG A 73 4.52 9.94 -14.30
C ARG A 73 4.97 11.08 -15.23
N PRO A 74 6.20 11.60 -15.07
CA PRO A 74 6.70 12.72 -15.88
C PRO A 74 7.04 12.30 -17.32
N PRO A 75 7.30 13.27 -18.22
CA PRO A 75 7.94 12.98 -19.50
C PRO A 75 9.25 12.21 -19.31
N GLY A 76 9.48 11.17 -20.12
CA GLY A 76 10.65 10.29 -19.98
C GLY A 76 10.53 9.24 -18.87
N TRP A 77 9.31 8.94 -18.39
CA TRP A 77 9.04 7.99 -17.32
C TRP A 77 9.71 6.62 -17.51
N GLU A 78 9.69 6.06 -18.73
CA GLU A 78 10.29 4.75 -18.99
C GLU A 78 11.80 4.73 -18.68
N THR A 79 12.53 5.79 -19.02
CA THR A 79 13.95 5.92 -18.65
C THR A 79 14.13 5.95 -17.14
N ILE A 80 13.30 6.71 -16.41
CA ILE A 80 13.36 6.78 -14.95
C ILE A 80 13.07 5.41 -14.34
N LYS A 81 12.07 4.72 -14.85
CA LYS A 81 11.68 3.37 -14.43
C LYS A 81 12.83 2.38 -14.61
N GLU A 82 13.52 2.41 -15.75
CA GLU A 82 14.71 1.59 -15.98
C GLU A 82 15.84 1.90 -14.99
N GLU A 83 16.14 3.18 -14.73
CA GLU A 83 17.17 3.57 -13.76
C GLU A 83 16.83 3.13 -12.33
N ILE A 84 15.57 3.24 -11.92
CA ILE A 84 15.10 2.73 -10.63
C ILE A 84 15.25 1.20 -10.60
N ALA A 85 14.85 0.50 -11.65
CA ALA A 85 14.91 -0.95 -11.74
C ALA A 85 16.35 -1.48 -11.71
N ARG A 86 17.34 -0.74 -12.25
CA ARG A 86 18.76 -1.10 -12.15
C ARG A 86 19.31 -0.98 -10.73
N ASN A 87 18.73 -0.13 -9.89
CA ASN A 87 19.08 0.03 -8.48
C ASN A 87 18.33 -1.00 -7.59
N SER A 88 18.32 -2.27 -8.00
CA SER A 88 17.48 -3.32 -7.41
C SER A 88 18.07 -4.02 -6.19
N THR A 89 19.35 -3.84 -5.87
CA THR A 89 20.01 -4.55 -4.76
C THR A 89 19.84 -3.80 -3.43
N ILE A 90 18.59 -3.56 -3.07
CA ILE A 90 18.20 -3.05 -1.75
C ILE A 90 17.96 -4.25 -0.84
N THR A 91 19.02 -4.78 -0.26
CA THR A 91 18.99 -6.03 0.55
C THR A 91 19.42 -5.80 2.01
N THR A 92 19.52 -4.53 2.44
CA THR A 92 19.91 -4.17 3.81
C THR A 92 18.69 -3.89 4.68
N GLY A 93 18.61 -4.53 5.85
CA GLY A 93 17.44 -4.42 6.76
C GLY A 93 17.23 -3.04 7.40
N SER A 94 18.13 -2.09 7.16
CA SER A 94 17.98 -0.69 7.58
C SER A 94 17.02 0.11 6.71
N ILE A 95 16.63 -0.44 5.55
CA ILE A 95 15.73 0.21 4.60
C ILE A 95 14.28 -0.20 4.90
N PRO A 96 13.29 0.71 4.80
CA PRO A 96 11.87 0.38 4.89
C PRO A 96 11.41 -0.42 3.66
N TRP A 97 11.88 -1.67 3.55
CA TRP A 97 11.76 -2.48 2.34
C TRP A 97 10.31 -2.79 1.96
N ILE A 98 9.41 -2.99 2.94
CA ILE A 98 7.99 -3.29 2.67
C ILE A 98 7.36 -2.10 1.94
N ARG A 99 7.47 -0.91 2.55
CA ARG A 99 6.98 0.34 1.96
C ARG A 99 7.61 0.60 0.60
N TYR A 100 8.91 0.43 0.47
CA TYR A 100 9.61 0.62 -0.80
C TYR A 100 9.07 -0.29 -1.91
N ASN A 101 8.84 -1.59 -1.62
CA ASN A 101 8.27 -2.51 -2.60
C ASN A 101 6.83 -2.14 -2.96
N LEU A 102 6.00 -1.72 -2.00
CA LEU A 102 4.65 -1.21 -2.30
C LEU A 102 4.69 0.03 -3.22
N GLU A 103 5.61 0.95 -2.98
CA GLU A 103 5.80 2.15 -3.82
C GLU A 103 6.37 1.81 -5.21
N LEU A 104 7.18 0.75 -5.33
CA LEU A 104 7.59 0.25 -6.65
C LEU A 104 6.39 -0.34 -7.41
N LEU A 105 5.56 -1.16 -6.75
CA LEU A 105 4.39 -1.77 -7.38
C LEU A 105 3.35 -0.73 -7.81
N SER A 106 3.12 0.32 -7.02
CA SER A 106 2.22 1.43 -7.39
C SER A 106 2.68 2.21 -8.62
N LEU A 107 3.97 2.13 -8.93
CA LEU A 107 4.62 2.75 -10.08
C LEU A 107 4.80 1.78 -11.27
N ASP A 108 4.14 0.62 -11.22
CA ASP A 108 4.27 -0.48 -12.19
C ASP A 108 5.71 -1.03 -12.31
N ILE A 109 6.54 -0.89 -11.26
CA ILE A 109 7.91 -1.40 -11.22
C ILE A 109 7.93 -2.71 -10.44
N PHE A 110 7.81 -3.83 -11.15
CA PHE A 110 7.82 -5.16 -10.55
C PHE A 110 9.23 -5.76 -10.53
N ASN A 111 9.73 -6.11 -9.34
CA ASN A 111 11.03 -6.77 -9.16
C ASN A 111 10.88 -8.09 -8.38
N PRO A 112 10.70 -9.23 -9.06
CA PRO A 112 10.45 -10.50 -8.38
C PRO A 112 11.65 -11.01 -7.57
N GLN A 113 12.88 -10.69 -7.98
CA GLN A 113 14.09 -11.11 -7.27
C GLN A 113 14.22 -10.40 -5.91
N LEU A 114 13.95 -9.09 -5.88
CA LEU A 114 13.94 -8.30 -4.66
C LEU A 114 12.85 -8.78 -3.69
N LEU A 115 11.65 -9.04 -4.21
CA LEU A 115 10.54 -9.57 -3.42
C LEU A 115 10.85 -10.94 -2.85
N ALA A 116 11.40 -11.85 -3.66
CA ALA A 116 11.76 -13.20 -3.22
C ALA A 116 12.87 -13.19 -2.15
N HIS A 117 13.80 -12.24 -2.22
CA HIS A 117 14.80 -12.04 -1.18
C HIS A 117 14.16 -11.69 0.17
N TRP A 118 13.28 -10.67 0.21
CA TRP A 118 12.69 -10.19 1.45
C TRP A 118 11.60 -11.11 2.02
N LEU A 119 10.83 -11.75 1.13
CA LEU A 119 9.78 -12.69 1.52
C LEU A 119 10.30 -14.11 1.78
N ASN A 120 11.61 -14.34 1.63
CA ASN A 120 12.21 -15.57 2.13
C ASN A 120 11.92 -15.72 3.63
N PRO A 121 11.43 -16.88 4.11
CA PRO A 121 10.98 -17.02 5.49
C PRO A 121 12.00 -16.60 6.55
N GLN A 122 13.29 -16.88 6.33
CA GLN A 122 14.35 -16.52 7.28
C GLN A 122 14.60 -15.01 7.30
N ALA A 123 14.63 -14.38 6.12
CA ALA A 123 14.81 -12.93 6.00
C ALA A 123 13.60 -12.19 6.57
N LEU A 124 12.39 -12.64 6.25
CA LEU A 124 11.14 -12.06 6.72
C LEU A 124 11.07 -12.08 8.25
N GLU A 125 11.33 -13.23 8.87
CA GLU A 125 11.30 -13.37 10.32
C GLU A 125 12.28 -12.41 11.02
N ALA A 126 13.52 -12.34 10.53
CA ALA A 126 14.54 -11.45 11.08
C ALA A 126 14.14 -9.97 11.01
N ASN A 127 13.44 -9.55 9.95
CA ASN A 127 13.02 -8.16 9.77
C ASN A 127 11.74 -7.82 10.54
N MET A 128 10.86 -8.81 10.76
CA MET A 128 9.63 -8.64 11.53
C MET A 128 9.83 -8.78 13.04
N ALA A 129 10.99 -9.27 13.50
CA ALA A 129 11.33 -9.43 14.92
C ALA A 129 11.20 -8.15 15.77
N ARG A 130 11.33 -6.96 15.15
CA ARG A 130 11.12 -5.66 15.83
C ARG A 130 9.66 -5.43 16.23
N ASN A 131 8.73 -6.21 15.69
CA ASN A 131 7.32 -6.19 16.05
C ASN A 131 6.66 -4.80 15.89
N VAL A 132 6.98 -4.10 14.80
CA VAL A 132 6.39 -2.78 14.51
C VAL A 132 5.00 -2.98 13.89
N LEU A 133 3.98 -2.35 14.48
CA LEU A 133 2.57 -2.51 14.06
C LEU A 133 2.38 -2.24 12.56
N VAL A 134 2.89 -1.11 12.07
CA VAL A 134 2.71 -0.68 10.67
C VAL A 134 3.31 -1.68 9.67
N ASP A 135 4.36 -2.41 10.05
CA ASP A 135 5.00 -3.39 9.19
C ASP A 135 4.04 -4.57 8.90
N TYR A 136 3.22 -4.99 9.87
CA TYR A 136 2.22 -6.06 9.65
C TYR A 136 1.13 -5.64 8.67
N LEU A 137 0.66 -4.39 8.78
CA LEU A 137 -0.36 -3.84 7.88
C LEU A 137 0.20 -3.76 6.44
N GLN A 138 1.39 -3.18 6.28
CA GLN A 138 2.04 -3.05 4.98
C GLN A 138 2.44 -4.41 4.38
N LEU A 139 2.88 -5.36 5.20
CA LEU A 139 3.23 -6.70 4.72
C LEU A 139 2.00 -7.44 4.20
N THR A 140 0.86 -7.26 4.86
CA THR A 140 -0.42 -7.81 4.42
C THR A 140 -0.87 -7.17 3.11
N GLU A 141 -0.79 -5.85 2.99
CA GLU A 141 -1.06 -5.11 1.74
C GLU A 141 -0.15 -5.59 0.60
N LEU A 142 1.15 -5.81 0.88
CA LEU A 142 2.10 -6.34 -0.11
C LEU A 142 1.70 -7.75 -0.54
N GLY A 143 1.38 -8.63 0.41
CA GLY A 143 0.91 -9.99 0.12
C GLY A 143 -0.36 -10.02 -0.73
N GLN A 144 -1.33 -9.17 -0.42
CA GLN A 144 -2.58 -9.00 -1.18
C GLN A 144 -2.29 -8.52 -2.61
N THR A 145 -1.49 -7.47 -2.74
CA THR A 145 -1.10 -6.89 -4.03
C THR A 145 -0.43 -7.95 -4.92
N LEU A 146 0.51 -8.72 -4.37
CA LEU A 146 1.20 -9.77 -5.11
C LEU A 146 0.24 -10.87 -5.56
N ARG A 147 -0.66 -11.35 -4.69
CA ARG A 147 -1.59 -12.43 -5.05
C ARG A 147 -2.59 -11.98 -6.12
N LEU A 148 -3.15 -10.78 -5.96
CA LEU A 148 -4.25 -10.29 -6.79
C LEU A 148 -3.77 -9.75 -8.15
N LEU A 149 -2.66 -9.02 -8.16
CA LEU A 149 -2.18 -8.34 -9.37
C LEU A 149 -1.01 -9.04 -10.05
N TYR A 150 -0.20 -9.78 -9.28
CA TYR A 150 1.04 -10.39 -9.78
C TYR A 150 1.07 -11.92 -9.60
N GLY A 151 -0.06 -12.57 -9.28
CA GLY A 151 -0.09 -14.01 -8.97
C GLY A 151 0.40 -14.91 -10.12
N GLY A 152 0.24 -14.48 -11.37
CA GLY A 152 0.78 -15.16 -12.55
C GLY A 152 2.28 -14.91 -12.79
N GLN A 153 2.86 -13.87 -12.19
CA GLN A 153 4.24 -13.43 -12.44
C GLN A 153 5.18 -13.73 -11.27
N TYR A 154 4.68 -13.66 -10.03
CA TYR A 154 5.46 -13.87 -8.82
C TYR A 154 5.39 -15.32 -8.35
N GLN A 155 6.53 -16.00 -8.34
CA GLN A 155 6.67 -17.42 -7.96
C GLN A 155 7.39 -17.61 -6.61
N GLY A 156 7.73 -16.52 -5.90
CA GLY A 156 8.41 -16.58 -4.62
C GLY A 156 7.48 -16.88 -3.44
N ALA A 157 8.06 -16.88 -2.24
CA ALA A 157 7.28 -17.04 -1.01
C ALA A 157 6.36 -15.84 -0.77
N TYR A 158 5.23 -16.09 -0.13
CA TYR A 158 4.30 -15.06 0.33
C TYR A 158 4.45 -14.87 1.85
N PRO A 159 3.96 -13.74 2.41
CA PRO A 159 3.88 -13.58 3.85
C PRO A 159 3.18 -14.77 4.51
N ALA A 160 3.77 -15.30 5.58
CA ALA A 160 3.18 -16.40 6.34
C ALA A 160 1.84 -15.98 6.96
N LYS A 161 0.93 -16.96 7.12
CA LYS A 161 -0.47 -16.72 7.55
C LYS A 161 -0.57 -15.94 8.86
N HIS A 162 0.30 -16.21 9.83
CA HIS A 162 0.28 -15.55 11.13
C HIS A 162 0.56 -14.03 11.05
N TYR A 163 1.31 -13.57 10.04
CA TYR A 163 1.50 -12.13 9.78
C TYR A 163 0.20 -11.46 9.34
N VAL A 164 -0.54 -12.12 8.45
CA VAL A 164 -1.84 -11.66 7.95
C VAL A 164 -2.88 -11.69 9.07
N GLU A 165 -2.94 -12.77 9.85
CA GLU A 165 -3.85 -12.89 10.99
C GLU A 165 -3.62 -11.80 12.04
N LYS A 166 -2.35 -11.46 12.32
CA LYS A 166 -2.01 -10.36 13.21
C LYS A 166 -2.44 -9.00 12.66
N SER A 167 -2.27 -8.76 11.35
CA SER A 167 -2.78 -7.55 10.70
C SER A 167 -4.30 -7.43 10.80
N VAL A 168 -5.02 -8.52 10.54
CA VAL A 168 -6.48 -8.60 10.68
C VAL A 168 -6.89 -8.28 12.12
N MET A 169 -6.26 -8.91 13.11
CA MET A 169 -6.53 -8.64 14.52
C MET A 169 -6.33 -7.16 14.88
N LEU A 170 -5.26 -6.53 14.37
CA LEU A 170 -4.99 -5.10 14.60
C LEU A 170 -6.07 -4.20 13.97
N MET A 171 -6.53 -4.52 12.76
CA MET A 171 -7.60 -3.75 12.10
C MET A 171 -8.96 -3.92 12.81
N LEU A 172 -9.28 -5.13 13.26
CA LEU A 172 -10.49 -5.44 14.03
C LEU A 172 -10.50 -4.87 15.46
N GLN A 173 -9.40 -4.30 15.96
CA GLN A 173 -9.42 -3.56 17.23
C GLN A 173 -10.05 -2.17 17.08
N ASN A 174 -10.07 -1.62 15.86
CA ASN A 174 -10.60 -0.30 15.59
C ASN A 174 -12.08 -0.40 15.16
N ASN A 175 -12.97 -0.60 16.13
CA ASN A 175 -14.38 -0.96 15.92
C ASN A 175 -15.35 0.23 15.86
N ASP A 176 -14.96 1.34 15.24
CA ASP A 176 -15.94 2.40 14.98
C ASP A 176 -16.61 2.16 13.63
N HIS A 177 -17.94 1.98 13.66
CA HIS A 177 -18.77 1.71 12.48
C HIS A 177 -19.83 2.81 12.36
N PRO A 178 -19.43 4.07 12.06
CA PRO A 178 -20.33 5.22 12.09
C PRO A 178 -21.49 5.11 11.09
N LEU A 179 -21.34 4.31 10.03
CA LEU A 179 -22.38 4.06 9.03
C LEU A 179 -23.28 2.87 9.35
N LEU A 180 -23.01 2.09 10.41
CA LEU A 180 -23.78 0.88 10.70
C LEU A 180 -25.27 1.18 10.89
N LYS A 181 -25.63 2.05 11.84
CA LYS A 181 -27.04 2.39 12.13
C LYS A 181 -27.77 2.99 10.91
N PRO A 182 -27.18 3.94 10.15
CA PRO A 182 -27.77 4.39 8.89
C PRO A 182 -28.00 3.28 7.86
N LEU A 183 -27.07 2.32 7.73
CA LEU A 183 -27.21 1.21 6.78
C LEU A 183 -28.29 0.22 7.24
N GLU A 184 -28.31 -0.17 8.52
CA GLU A 184 -29.36 -1.03 9.08
C GLU A 184 -30.75 -0.43 8.84
N PHE A 185 -30.90 0.88 9.03
CA PHE A 185 -32.15 1.59 8.74
C PHE A 185 -32.50 1.56 7.24
N ALA A 186 -31.52 1.79 6.36
CA ALA A 186 -31.75 1.81 4.92
C ALA A 186 -32.12 0.45 4.33
N PHE A 187 -31.59 -0.65 4.90
CA PHE A 187 -31.76 -2.01 4.39
C PHE A 187 -32.78 -2.86 5.16
N GLY A 188 -33.43 -2.29 6.18
CA GLY A 188 -34.58 -2.91 6.83
C GLY A 188 -34.26 -3.76 8.06
N GLY A 189 -33.07 -3.62 8.65
CA GLY A 189 -32.68 -4.28 9.89
C GLY A 189 -31.19 -4.59 10.02
N GLU A 190 -30.79 -5.01 11.22
CA GLU A 190 -29.41 -5.43 11.53
C GLU A 190 -29.02 -6.73 10.81
N GLU A 191 -29.99 -7.59 10.50
CA GLU A 191 -29.74 -8.85 9.81
C GLU A 191 -29.29 -8.70 8.35
N TYR A 192 -29.29 -7.49 7.80
CA TYR A 192 -28.91 -7.18 6.42
C TYR A 192 -27.50 -6.60 6.28
N VAL A 193 -26.85 -6.21 7.39
CA VAL A 193 -25.55 -5.54 7.38
C VAL A 193 -24.57 -6.30 8.27
N SER A 194 -23.54 -6.89 7.66
CA SER A 194 -22.45 -7.52 8.41
C SER A 194 -21.25 -6.60 8.53
N THR A 195 -20.71 -6.48 9.74
CA THR A 195 -19.45 -5.79 10.01
C THR A 195 -18.33 -6.76 10.31
N GLN A 196 -17.08 -6.27 10.33
CA GLN A 196 -15.92 -7.08 10.70
C GLN A 196 -15.75 -8.33 9.82
N VAL A 197 -16.19 -8.25 8.55
CA VAL A 197 -16.09 -9.35 7.59
C VAL A 197 -14.67 -9.38 7.05
N VAL A 198 -14.07 -10.56 7.01
CA VAL A 198 -12.68 -10.75 6.60
C VAL A 198 -12.60 -11.66 5.39
N THR A 199 -11.88 -11.23 4.35
CA THR A 199 -11.58 -12.10 3.19
C THR A 199 -10.50 -13.13 3.52
N GLU A 200 -10.35 -14.17 2.70
CA GLU A 200 -9.23 -15.13 2.80
C GLU A 200 -7.86 -14.46 2.72
N GLN A 201 -7.74 -13.35 1.97
CA GLN A 201 -6.49 -12.60 1.83
C GLN A 201 -6.27 -11.57 2.96
N GLY A 202 -7.17 -11.50 3.94
CA GLY A 202 -7.00 -10.65 5.12
C GLY A 202 -7.46 -9.20 4.97
N HIS A 203 -8.22 -8.86 3.91
CA HIS A 203 -8.97 -7.60 3.89
C HIS A 203 -10.04 -7.63 4.96
N VAL A 204 -10.09 -6.59 5.79
CA VAL A 204 -11.17 -6.34 6.75
C VAL A 204 -12.13 -5.36 6.11
N LEU A 205 -13.39 -5.76 5.99
CA LEU A 205 -14.45 -5.00 5.36
C LEU A 205 -15.31 -4.36 6.45
N ASP A 206 -15.49 -3.05 6.35
CA ASP A 206 -16.28 -2.30 7.32
C ASP A 206 -17.72 -2.80 7.33
N HIS A 207 -18.36 -2.84 6.15
CA HIS A 207 -19.76 -3.22 5.97
C HIS A 207 -19.93 -4.10 4.72
N VAL A 208 -20.66 -5.21 4.87
CA VAL A 208 -21.03 -6.12 3.77
C VAL A 208 -22.53 -6.28 3.74
N ILE A 209 -23.10 -6.03 2.56
CA ILE A 209 -24.53 -6.12 2.27
C ILE A 209 -24.67 -7.02 1.06
N ALA A 210 -25.51 -8.04 1.17
CA ALA A 210 -25.77 -8.99 0.11
C ALA A 210 -27.13 -8.67 -0.55
N PHE A 211 -27.17 -8.78 -1.88
CA PHE A 211 -28.38 -8.61 -2.67
C PHE A 211 -28.67 -9.90 -3.44
N ASP A 212 -29.94 -10.23 -3.62
CA ASP A 212 -30.37 -11.29 -4.52
C ASP A 212 -30.26 -10.84 -5.99
N ALA A 213 -30.61 -11.75 -6.91
CA ALA A 213 -30.59 -11.48 -8.34
C ALA A 213 -31.57 -10.38 -8.77
N ASP A 214 -32.61 -10.14 -7.97
CA ASP A 214 -33.64 -9.12 -8.21
C ASP A 214 -33.27 -7.76 -7.60
N GLY A 215 -32.12 -7.67 -6.90
CA GLY A 215 -31.62 -6.45 -6.28
C GLY A 215 -32.19 -6.16 -4.90
N ASN A 216 -32.84 -7.14 -4.24
CA ASN A 216 -33.34 -6.98 -2.87
C ASN A 216 -32.27 -7.41 -1.85
N PRO A 217 -32.16 -6.71 -0.70
CA PRO A 217 -31.21 -7.10 0.33
C PRO A 217 -31.60 -8.45 0.94
N VAL A 218 -30.60 -9.28 1.23
CA VAL A 218 -30.78 -10.64 1.77
C VAL A 218 -30.31 -10.70 3.22
N LYS A 219 -31.12 -11.31 4.08
CA LYS A 219 -30.77 -11.56 5.49
C LYS A 219 -29.57 -12.49 5.56
N GLN A 220 -28.56 -12.11 6.34
CA GLN A 220 -27.37 -12.93 6.51
C GLN A 220 -27.59 -14.00 7.59
N CYS A 221 -27.35 -15.26 7.24
CA CYS A 221 -27.35 -16.38 8.18
C CYS A 221 -25.91 -16.67 8.62
N VAL A 222 -25.39 -15.92 9.57
CA VAL A 222 -24.00 -16.11 10.02
C VAL A 222 -23.94 -17.30 11.01
N PRO A 223 -23.05 -18.29 10.81
CA PRO A 223 -22.80 -19.31 11.82
C PRO A 223 -22.16 -18.65 13.05
N SER A 224 -22.91 -18.60 14.15
CA SER A 224 -22.46 -18.10 15.45
C SER A 224 -21.43 -19.07 16.06
N VAL A 225 -20.15 -18.90 15.71
CA VAL A 225 -19.05 -19.44 16.51
C VAL A 225 -18.41 -18.27 17.24
N GLU A 226 -18.63 -18.19 18.55
CA GLU A 226 -18.04 -17.15 19.40
C GLU A 226 -16.53 -17.03 19.14
N GLY A 227 -16.08 -15.84 18.74
CA GLY A 227 -14.67 -15.52 18.54
C GLY A 227 -14.11 -15.71 17.13
N ALA A 228 -14.87 -16.28 16.18
CA ALA A 228 -14.47 -16.35 14.77
C ALA A 228 -15.14 -15.23 13.96
N GLY A 229 -14.35 -14.29 13.42
CA GLY A 229 -14.87 -13.26 12.52
C GLY A 229 -15.50 -13.85 11.26
N ILE A 230 -16.51 -13.16 10.71
CA ILE A 230 -17.26 -13.60 9.52
C ILE A 230 -16.33 -13.63 8.31
N ARG A 231 -16.32 -14.72 7.53
CA ARG A 231 -15.60 -14.77 6.26
C ARG A 231 -16.49 -14.34 5.10
N LEU A 232 -15.96 -13.53 4.18
CA LEU A 232 -16.72 -13.10 3.00
C LEU A 232 -17.12 -14.30 2.13
N GLU A 233 -16.25 -15.29 2.07
CA GLU A 233 -16.40 -16.50 1.28
C GLU A 233 -17.57 -17.37 1.79
N ASP A 234 -17.83 -17.35 3.10
CA ASP A 234 -18.99 -18.04 3.71
C ASP A 234 -20.31 -17.35 3.34
N VAL A 235 -20.31 -16.01 3.24
CA VAL A 235 -21.47 -15.23 2.78
C VAL A 235 -21.80 -15.54 1.32
N ARG A 236 -20.78 -15.67 0.45
CA ARG A 236 -20.97 -15.98 -0.98
C ARG A 236 -21.58 -17.36 -1.24
N GLN A 237 -21.22 -18.37 -0.44
CA GLN A 237 -21.74 -19.73 -0.64
C GLN A 237 -23.23 -19.86 -0.31
N GLN A 238 -23.78 -18.98 0.54
CA GLN A 238 -25.20 -19.01 0.91
C GLN A 238 -26.10 -18.43 -0.19
N ALA A 239 -25.65 -17.38 -0.90
CA ALA A 239 -26.41 -16.77 -1.99
C ALA A 239 -26.61 -17.70 -3.22
N ASN A 240 -25.70 -18.66 -3.43
CA ASN A 240 -25.77 -19.63 -4.53
C ASN A 240 -26.48 -20.95 -4.17
N LYS A 241 -27.06 -21.06 -2.97
CA LYS A 241 -27.90 -22.21 -2.56
C LYS A 241 -29.37 -21.82 -2.62
N LEU A 242 -29.88 -21.60 -3.83
CA LEU A 242 -31.31 -21.54 -4.15
C LEU A 242 -31.56 -22.39 -5.39
#